data_AF-A0A427Y7M5-F1
#
_entry.id   AF-A0A427Y7M5-F1
#
_cell.length_a   1.000
_cell.length_b   1.000
_cell.length_c   1.000
_cell.angle_alpha   90.00
_cell.angle_beta   90.00
_cell.angle_gamma   90.00
#
_symmetry.space_group_name_H-M   'P 1'
#
loop_
_entity.id
_entity.type
_entity.pdbx_description
1 polymer ?
#
loop_
_entity_poly.entity_id
_entity_poly.type
_entity_poly.pdbx_seq_one_letter_code
_entity_poly.pdbx_strand_id
1 'polypeptide(L)'
;MHPRPHLAPGSSGSTGDQPSLAPRTAYLLGDCLEALAWCRAHLNEVFGPGAVDIARWAVGGESAGARLSTLMAIRAHPPPRVVLDLYGHTTYYPSQVQDPLPPSAFEWPTNLPPIDDVLESVNSHDPARAIVHAPYFNLDEDELRTLWSFPSFVMSERVGMQLAIVKYYALSKSKNFHALRLNEYSDGNSKERQARVDEFSLVHQLERVKTYPPTVILQGMGDTVVDPKMSIALEAQLRDKGVPVLALYEEGAPHGFDFVFESPAVQDYDKYITATLNYVDEYI
;
A
#
# COMPACT_ATOMS: atom_id res chain seq x y z
N MET A 1 -8.15 -40.31 -7.18
CA MET A 1 -7.00 -39.65 -7.84
C MET A 1 -7.51 -39.05 -9.14
N HIS A 2 -7.87 -37.77 -9.14
CA HIS A 2 -8.23 -37.04 -10.36
C HIS A 2 -7.03 -36.20 -10.81
N PRO A 3 -6.67 -36.20 -12.11
CA PRO A 3 -5.54 -35.43 -12.62
C PRO A 3 -5.92 -33.95 -12.74
N ARG A 4 -5.01 -33.06 -12.34
CA ARG A 4 -5.13 -31.61 -12.59
C ARG A 4 -4.99 -31.33 -14.10
N PRO A 5 -5.77 -30.39 -14.66
CA PRO A 5 -5.61 -30.02 -16.06
C PRO A 5 -4.37 -29.13 -16.24
N HIS A 6 -3.56 -29.47 -17.25
CA HIS A 6 -2.47 -28.63 -17.74
C HIS A 6 -3.04 -27.42 -18.50
N LEU A 7 -2.70 -26.21 -18.07
CA LEU A 7 -2.89 -24.99 -18.84
C LEU A 7 -1.70 -24.81 -19.80
N ALA A 8 -2.01 -24.60 -21.08
CA ALA A 8 -1.03 -24.32 -22.14
C ALA A 8 -0.56 -22.85 -22.09
N PRO A 9 0.70 -22.55 -22.44
CA PRO A 9 1.23 -21.19 -22.42
C PRO A 9 0.80 -20.43 -23.67
N GLY A 10 0.03 -19.36 -23.48
CA GLY A 10 -0.26 -18.36 -24.51
C GLY A 10 0.86 -17.33 -24.58
N SER A 11 1.39 -17.13 -25.78
CA SER A 11 2.47 -16.21 -26.11
C SER A 11 2.02 -14.74 -26.17
N SER A 12 2.63 -13.88 -25.37
CA SER A 12 2.78 -12.44 -25.68
C SER A 12 4.10 -11.96 -25.06
N GLY A 13 4.92 -11.28 -25.86
CA GLY A 13 6.33 -11.00 -25.58
C GLY A 13 6.61 -10.38 -24.22
N SER A 14 7.36 -11.09 -23.39
CA SER A 14 8.01 -10.57 -22.20
C SER A 14 9.47 -10.25 -22.52
N THR A 15 9.84 -8.96 -22.55
CA THR A 15 11.16 -8.60 -22.06
C THR A 15 11.21 -9.06 -20.60
N GLY A 16 12.14 -9.96 -20.28
CA GLY A 16 12.15 -10.70 -19.02
C GLY A 16 12.29 -9.79 -17.79
N ASP A 17 11.16 -9.41 -17.21
CA ASP A 17 11.10 -8.84 -15.87
C ASP A 17 10.99 -9.98 -14.87
N GLN A 18 12.11 -10.33 -14.23
CA GLN A 18 12.12 -11.23 -13.09
C GLN A 18 11.51 -10.52 -11.86
N PRO A 19 10.74 -11.23 -11.02
CA PRO A 19 10.21 -10.67 -9.76
C PRO A 19 11.36 -10.38 -8.78
N SER A 20 11.22 -9.34 -7.94
CA SER A 20 12.23 -8.97 -6.93
C SER A 20 11.61 -8.57 -5.60
N LEU A 21 12.50 -8.50 -4.61
CA LEU A 21 12.32 -8.64 -3.17
C LEU A 21 11.78 -7.44 -2.39
N ALA A 22 11.99 -6.20 -2.84
CA ALA A 22 11.40 -5.04 -2.18
C ALA A 22 9.94 -4.87 -2.63
N PRO A 23 9.01 -4.40 -1.78
CA PRO A 23 7.63 -4.13 -2.19
C PRO A 23 7.63 -3.07 -3.29
N ARG A 24 7.55 -3.53 -4.53
CA ARG A 24 7.47 -2.70 -5.72
C ARG A 24 6.04 -2.22 -5.80
N THR A 25 5.80 -0.93 -5.73
CA THR A 25 4.43 -0.39 -5.83
C THR A 25 3.73 -0.92 -7.08
N ALA A 26 4.48 -1.10 -8.17
CA ALA A 26 4.01 -1.74 -9.40
C ALA A 26 3.55 -3.20 -9.20
N TYR A 27 4.32 -4.03 -8.49
CA TYR A 27 3.99 -5.43 -8.26
C TYR A 27 2.89 -5.58 -7.22
N LEU A 28 2.93 -4.81 -6.14
CA LEU A 28 1.82 -4.78 -5.17
C LEU A 28 0.50 -4.41 -5.84
N LEU A 29 0.52 -3.41 -6.74
CA LEU A 29 -0.65 -3.06 -7.53
C LEU A 29 -1.06 -4.20 -8.48
N GLY A 30 -0.09 -4.89 -9.09
CA GLY A 30 -0.31 -6.11 -9.88
C GLY A 30 -1.01 -7.21 -9.08
N ASP A 31 -0.48 -7.53 -7.89
CA ASP A 31 -1.03 -8.52 -6.96
C ASP A 31 -2.46 -8.15 -6.55
N CYS A 32 -2.74 -6.86 -6.30
CA CYS A 32 -4.10 -6.41 -6.03
C CYS A 32 -5.05 -6.61 -7.21
N LEU A 33 -4.58 -6.39 -8.44
CA LEU A 33 -5.37 -6.62 -9.67
C LEU A 33 -5.58 -8.12 -9.93
N GLU A 34 -4.58 -8.96 -9.66
CA GLU A 34 -4.70 -10.43 -9.73
C GLU A 34 -5.66 -10.96 -8.67
N ALA A 35 -5.60 -10.43 -7.44
CA ALA A 35 -6.54 -10.76 -6.38
C ALA A 35 -7.98 -10.40 -6.78
N LEU A 36 -8.20 -9.23 -7.41
CA LEU A 36 -9.50 -8.86 -7.97
C LEU A 36 -9.96 -9.84 -9.06
N ALA A 37 -9.06 -10.23 -9.97
CA ALA A 37 -9.36 -11.19 -11.02
C ALA A 37 -9.76 -12.56 -10.44
N TRP A 38 -9.04 -13.01 -9.42
CA TRP A 38 -9.36 -14.22 -8.68
C TRP A 38 -10.74 -14.13 -8.03
N CYS A 39 -11.05 -13.03 -7.33
CA CYS A 39 -12.35 -12.82 -6.71
C CYS A 39 -13.49 -12.92 -7.74
N ARG A 40 -13.33 -12.29 -8.90
CA ARG A 40 -14.34 -12.34 -9.97
C ARG A 40 -14.56 -13.75 -10.52
N ALA A 41 -13.51 -14.56 -10.58
CA ALA A 41 -13.58 -15.93 -11.09
C ALA A 41 -14.17 -16.91 -10.07
N HIS A 42 -13.93 -16.70 -8.76
CA HIS A 42 -14.12 -17.76 -7.76
C HIS A 42 -15.13 -17.45 -6.66
N LEU A 43 -15.51 -16.19 -6.39
CA LEU A 43 -16.38 -15.90 -5.24
C LEU A 43 -17.75 -16.58 -5.31
N ASN A 44 -18.36 -16.68 -6.49
CA ASN A 44 -19.63 -17.40 -6.67
C ASN A 44 -19.48 -18.93 -6.58
N GLU A 45 -18.29 -19.48 -6.80
CA GLU A 45 -18.01 -20.89 -6.51
C GLU A 45 -17.92 -21.13 -5.00
N VAL A 46 -17.25 -20.21 -4.29
CA VAL A 46 -17.02 -20.29 -2.84
C VAL A 46 -18.31 -20.09 -2.04
N PHE A 47 -19.10 -19.06 -2.39
CA PHE A 47 -20.30 -18.66 -1.62
C PHE A 47 -21.62 -19.18 -2.20
N GLY A 48 -21.57 -19.77 -3.40
CA GLY A 48 -22.74 -20.26 -4.12
C GLY A 48 -23.17 -19.33 -5.26
N PRO A 49 -23.80 -19.87 -6.33
CA PRO A 49 -24.17 -19.09 -7.49
C PRO A 49 -25.09 -17.92 -7.15
N GLY A 50 -24.68 -16.70 -7.53
CA GLY A 50 -25.46 -15.47 -7.31
C GLY A 50 -25.39 -14.92 -5.90
N ALA A 51 -24.59 -15.52 -5.01
CA ALA A 51 -24.38 -15.00 -3.66
C ALA A 51 -23.58 -13.69 -3.65
N VAL A 52 -22.74 -13.45 -4.68
CA VAL A 52 -21.91 -12.25 -4.80
C VAL A 52 -22.08 -11.63 -6.19
N ASP A 53 -22.49 -10.37 -6.23
CA ASP A 53 -22.44 -9.57 -7.46
C ASP A 53 -21.01 -9.07 -7.68
N ILE A 54 -20.25 -9.80 -8.50
CA ILE A 54 -18.85 -9.49 -8.83
C ILE A 54 -18.67 -8.20 -9.64
N ALA A 55 -19.75 -7.61 -10.16
CA ALA A 55 -19.73 -6.32 -10.86
C ALA A 55 -19.94 -5.14 -9.92
N ARG A 56 -20.55 -5.35 -8.75
CA ARG A 56 -20.78 -4.34 -7.70
C ARG A 56 -19.73 -4.48 -6.60
N TRP A 57 -18.62 -3.75 -6.72
CA TRP A 57 -17.50 -3.87 -5.80
C TRP A 57 -16.92 -2.51 -5.40
N ALA A 58 -16.44 -2.45 -4.16
CA ALA A 58 -15.68 -1.34 -3.59
C ALA A 58 -14.21 -1.74 -3.46
N VAL A 59 -13.33 -0.76 -3.41
CA VAL A 59 -11.93 -0.97 -3.02
C VAL A 59 -11.57 0.04 -1.94
N GLY A 60 -10.80 -0.39 -0.95
CA GLY A 60 -10.43 0.46 0.16
C GLY A 60 -9.11 0.01 0.77
N GLY A 61 -8.40 0.97 1.34
CA GLY A 61 -7.20 0.67 2.10
C GLY A 61 -6.80 1.83 2.98
N GLU A 62 -5.81 1.55 3.83
CA GLU A 62 -5.28 2.47 4.83
C GLU A 62 -3.84 2.83 4.46
N SER A 63 -3.44 4.08 4.64
CA SER A 63 -2.03 4.51 4.51
C SER A 63 -1.40 4.14 3.14
N ALA A 64 -0.46 3.21 3.09
CA ALA A 64 0.10 2.70 1.84
C ALA A 64 -0.90 1.86 1.02
N GLY A 65 -1.83 1.15 1.69
CA GLY A 65 -2.89 0.38 1.05
C GLY A 65 -3.94 1.26 0.38
N ALA A 66 -4.21 2.44 0.91
CA ALA A 66 -5.03 3.46 0.26
C ALA A 66 -4.43 3.90 -1.09
N ARG A 67 -3.10 4.06 -1.17
CA ARG A 67 -2.42 4.36 -2.45
C ARG A 67 -2.66 3.25 -3.48
N LEU A 68 -2.58 1.99 -3.08
CA LEU A 68 -2.86 0.87 -3.98
C LEU A 68 -4.32 0.89 -4.42
N SER A 69 -5.25 1.07 -3.48
CA SER A 69 -6.70 1.10 -3.73
C SER A 69 -7.11 2.20 -4.69
N THR A 70 -6.55 3.40 -4.53
CA THR A 70 -6.82 4.52 -5.41
C THR A 70 -6.22 4.32 -6.81
N LEU A 71 -5.02 3.76 -6.92
CA LEU A 71 -4.45 3.40 -8.23
C LEU A 71 -5.19 2.24 -8.89
N MET A 72 -5.72 1.27 -8.13
CA MET A 72 -6.60 0.22 -8.66
C MET A 72 -7.84 0.81 -9.32
N ALA A 73 -8.40 1.90 -8.78
CA ALA A 73 -9.57 2.55 -9.38
C ALA A 73 -9.32 3.08 -10.81
N ILE A 74 -8.06 3.35 -11.15
CA ILE A 74 -7.62 3.74 -12.50
C ILE A 74 -7.31 2.52 -13.37
N ARG A 75 -6.70 1.48 -12.79
CA ARG A 75 -6.16 0.35 -13.55
C ARG A 75 -7.13 -0.82 -13.72
N ALA A 76 -8.08 -0.99 -12.81
CA ALA A 76 -9.05 -2.08 -12.86
C ALA A 76 -10.13 -1.82 -13.93
N HIS A 77 -10.55 -2.89 -14.61
CA HIS A 77 -11.64 -2.82 -15.58
C HIS A 77 -12.66 -3.96 -15.38
N PRO A 78 -13.96 -3.68 -15.20
CA PRO A 78 -14.51 -2.34 -14.91
C PRO A 78 -13.95 -1.76 -13.60
N PRO A 79 -13.93 -0.42 -13.43
CA PRO A 79 -13.48 0.22 -12.20
C PRO A 79 -14.41 -0.11 -11.01
N PRO A 80 -13.97 0.10 -9.76
CA PRO A 80 -14.83 -0.04 -8.59
C PRO A 80 -15.96 0.99 -8.62
N ARG A 81 -17.02 0.73 -7.87
CA ARG A 81 -18.15 1.65 -7.71
C ARG A 81 -17.88 2.75 -6.70
N VAL A 82 -17.01 2.48 -5.73
CA VAL A 82 -16.59 3.42 -4.70
C VAL A 82 -15.16 3.09 -4.25
N VAL A 83 -14.39 4.11 -3.89
CA VAL A 83 -13.03 4.00 -3.35
C VAL A 83 -13.02 4.52 -1.92
N LEU A 84 -12.34 3.83 -1.02
CA LEU A 84 -12.08 4.29 0.34
C LEU A 84 -10.58 4.60 0.49
N ASP A 85 -10.26 5.89 0.63
CA ASP A 85 -8.93 6.41 0.91
C ASP A 85 -8.83 6.78 2.40
N LEU A 86 -8.33 5.84 3.21
CA LEU A 86 -8.16 6.07 4.65
C LEU A 86 -6.72 6.52 4.91
N TYR A 87 -6.55 7.82 5.15
CA TYR A 87 -5.29 8.53 5.41
C TYR A 87 -4.17 8.12 4.46
N GLY A 88 -4.50 8.08 3.18
CA GLY A 88 -3.63 7.53 2.14
C GLY A 88 -2.54 8.46 1.65
N HIS A 89 -1.42 7.84 1.30
CA HIS A 89 -0.29 8.56 0.72
C HIS A 89 -0.47 8.69 -0.81
N THR A 90 -1.24 9.69 -1.24
CA THR A 90 -1.76 9.84 -2.62
C THR A 90 -0.80 10.52 -3.61
N THR A 91 0.28 11.14 -3.11
CA THR A 91 1.36 11.73 -3.93
C THR A 91 2.69 11.64 -3.20
N TYR A 92 3.81 11.98 -3.84
CA TYR A 92 5.12 12.05 -3.19
C TYR A 92 5.69 13.47 -3.19
N TYR A 93 6.18 13.90 -2.03
CA TYR A 93 7.01 15.10 -1.94
C TYR A 93 8.45 14.81 -2.40
N PRO A 94 9.17 15.81 -2.95
CA PRO A 94 10.56 15.62 -3.37
C PRO A 94 11.46 15.04 -2.28
N SER A 95 11.28 15.47 -1.02
CA SER A 95 12.03 14.97 0.13
C SER A 95 11.80 13.49 0.46
N GLN A 96 10.71 12.90 -0.05
CA GLN A 96 10.35 11.51 0.18
C GLN A 96 10.91 10.57 -0.90
N VAL A 97 11.32 11.11 -2.05
CA VAL A 97 11.79 10.33 -3.21
C VAL A 97 13.24 10.64 -3.57
N GLN A 98 13.94 11.43 -2.77
CA GLN A 98 15.37 11.69 -2.91
C GLN A 98 16.22 10.44 -2.64
N ASP A 99 17.52 10.54 -2.89
CA ASP A 99 18.44 9.42 -2.66
C ASP A 99 18.55 9.08 -1.16
N PRO A 100 18.70 7.79 -0.82
CA PRO A 100 18.89 7.35 0.56
C PRO A 100 20.06 8.05 1.23
N LEU A 101 19.95 8.32 2.53
CA LEU A 101 21.12 8.72 3.31
C LEU A 101 22.13 7.56 3.34
N PRO A 102 23.44 7.84 3.15
CA PRO A 102 24.45 6.79 3.18
C PRO A 102 24.54 6.16 4.58
N PRO A 103 25.00 4.90 4.71
CA PRO A 103 25.19 4.25 6.01
C PRO A 103 26.01 5.06 7.01
N SER A 104 26.98 5.85 6.54
CA SER A 104 27.80 6.74 7.37
C SER A 104 27.03 7.90 8.02
N ALA A 105 25.77 8.14 7.64
CA ALA A 105 24.94 9.23 8.15
C ALA A 105 24.13 8.84 9.41
N PHE A 106 24.18 7.59 9.85
CA PHE A 106 23.45 7.11 11.02
C PHE A 106 24.20 6.00 11.75
N GLU A 107 23.90 5.83 13.04
CA GLU A 107 24.43 4.72 13.82
C GLU A 107 23.61 3.45 13.56
N TRP A 108 24.29 2.38 13.15
CA TRP A 108 23.65 1.09 12.92
C TRP A 108 23.60 0.25 14.20
N PRO A 109 22.43 -0.28 14.61
CA PRO A 109 22.32 -1.10 15.82
C PRO A 109 23.14 -2.38 15.72
N THR A 110 23.95 -2.68 16.74
CA THR A 110 24.83 -3.86 16.77
C THR A 110 24.09 -5.17 17.03
N ASN A 111 22.83 -5.10 17.45
CA ASN A 111 21.95 -6.25 17.65
C ASN A 111 21.17 -6.66 16.38
N LEU A 112 21.37 -5.95 15.27
CA LEU A 112 20.80 -6.28 13.97
C LEU A 112 21.87 -6.89 13.05
N PRO A 113 21.47 -7.64 12.01
CA PRO A 113 22.38 -8.06 10.95
C PRO A 113 23.31 -6.93 10.47
N PRO A 114 24.57 -7.24 10.09
CA PRO A 114 25.51 -6.27 9.54
C PRO A 114 24.89 -5.45 8.41
N ILE A 115 25.16 -4.15 8.38
CA ILE A 115 24.56 -3.24 7.39
C ILE A 115 24.87 -3.67 5.95
N ASP A 116 26.05 -4.24 5.68
CA ASP A 116 26.41 -4.73 4.35
C ASP A 116 25.49 -5.87 3.88
N ASP A 117 25.13 -6.81 4.76
CA ASP A 117 24.20 -7.89 4.46
C ASP A 117 22.77 -7.36 4.20
N VAL A 118 22.39 -6.29 4.90
CA VAL A 118 21.11 -5.60 4.69
C VAL A 118 21.09 -4.90 3.33
N LEU A 119 22.18 -4.21 2.96
CA LEU A 119 22.31 -3.56 1.67
C LEU A 119 22.33 -4.59 0.53
N GLU A 120 22.99 -5.73 0.70
CA GLU A 120 22.88 -6.85 -0.26
C GLU A 120 21.43 -7.30 -0.39
N SER A 121 20.73 -7.48 0.72
CA SER A 121 19.34 -7.96 0.73
C SER A 121 18.36 -6.97 0.10
N VAL A 122 18.49 -5.68 0.38
CA VAL A 122 17.64 -4.61 -0.19
C VAL A 122 17.85 -4.48 -1.71
N ASN A 123 19.07 -4.67 -2.19
CA ASN A 123 19.40 -4.58 -3.61
C ASN A 123 19.25 -5.91 -4.36
N SER A 124 19.04 -7.03 -3.66
CA SER A 124 18.88 -8.34 -4.27
C SER A 124 17.56 -8.45 -5.03
N HIS A 125 17.62 -9.17 -6.15
CA HIS A 125 16.50 -9.43 -7.03
C HIS A 125 16.14 -10.90 -7.17
N ASP A 126 16.63 -11.75 -6.27
CA ASP A 126 16.36 -13.18 -6.30
C ASP A 126 15.00 -13.51 -5.67
N PRO A 127 13.97 -13.92 -6.43
CA PRO A 127 12.64 -14.20 -5.87
C PRO A 127 12.62 -15.34 -4.85
N ALA A 128 13.62 -16.22 -4.83
CA ALA A 128 13.74 -17.27 -3.80
C ALA A 128 14.00 -16.68 -2.39
N ARG A 129 14.47 -15.43 -2.32
CA ARG A 129 14.72 -14.70 -1.06
C ARG A 129 13.53 -13.82 -0.65
N ALA A 130 12.35 -13.98 -1.29
CA ALA A 130 11.17 -13.13 -1.07
C ALA A 130 10.69 -13.13 0.38
N ILE A 131 10.44 -11.94 0.89
CA ILE A 131 10.10 -11.69 2.28
C ILE A 131 8.71 -11.05 2.33
N VAL A 132 7.68 -11.86 2.58
CA VAL A 132 6.27 -11.44 2.47
C VAL A 132 5.63 -10.89 3.74
N HIS A 133 6.35 -10.87 4.86
CA HIS A 133 5.80 -10.43 6.15
C HIS A 133 6.90 -9.84 7.02
N ALA A 134 6.88 -8.55 7.32
CA ALA A 134 7.80 -7.95 8.30
C ALA A 134 7.07 -7.73 9.64
N PRO A 135 7.74 -7.89 10.79
CA PRO A 135 7.15 -7.51 12.07
C PRO A 135 6.90 -6.01 12.15
N TYR A 136 6.05 -5.59 13.10
CA TYR A 136 5.86 -4.19 13.43
C TYR A 136 7.19 -3.52 13.84
N PHE A 137 7.30 -2.23 13.55
CA PHE A 137 8.55 -1.46 13.64
C PHE A 137 9.24 -1.57 15.00
N ASN A 138 10.56 -1.78 14.99
CA ASN A 138 11.48 -1.63 16.13
C ASN A 138 11.19 -2.50 17.37
N LEU A 139 10.50 -3.63 17.22
CA LEU A 139 10.24 -4.51 18.35
C LEU A 139 11.38 -5.52 18.54
N ASP A 140 11.79 -5.73 19.79
CA ASP A 140 12.66 -6.85 20.16
C ASP A 140 11.87 -8.18 20.26
N GLU A 141 12.58 -9.28 20.53
CA GLU A 141 11.95 -10.60 20.60
C GLU A 141 10.89 -10.71 21.70
N ASP A 142 11.12 -10.09 22.86
CA ASP A 142 10.18 -10.16 23.99
C ASP A 142 8.95 -9.27 23.75
N GLU A 143 9.14 -8.12 23.11
CA GLU A 143 8.05 -7.28 22.62
C GLU A 143 7.21 -8.00 21.56
N LEU A 144 7.84 -8.71 20.61
CA LEU A 144 7.12 -9.52 19.62
C LEU A 144 6.37 -10.70 20.24
N ARG A 145 6.98 -11.42 21.19
CA ARG A 145 6.31 -12.48 21.96
C ARG A 145 5.04 -11.96 22.63
N THR A 146 5.13 -10.76 23.21
CA THR A 146 4.01 -10.10 23.88
C THR A 146 2.95 -9.68 22.88
N LEU A 147 3.33 -8.96 21.82
CA LEU A 147 2.42 -8.46 20.79
C LEU A 147 1.66 -9.58 20.10
N TRP A 148 2.33 -10.69 19.78
CA TRP A 148 1.71 -11.83 19.11
C TRP A 148 1.08 -12.84 20.06
N SER A 149 1.14 -12.59 21.38
CA SER A 149 0.72 -13.56 22.39
C SER A 149 1.32 -14.96 22.14
N PHE A 150 2.57 -14.99 21.68
CA PHE A 150 3.27 -16.20 21.26
C PHE A 150 4.58 -16.36 22.04
N PRO A 151 4.52 -16.83 23.30
CA PRO A 151 5.67 -16.81 24.22
C PRO A 151 6.83 -17.72 23.79
N SER A 152 6.56 -18.71 22.94
CA SER A 152 7.59 -19.58 22.35
C SER A 152 8.15 -19.04 21.04
N PHE A 153 7.81 -17.81 20.64
CA PHE A 153 8.41 -17.18 19.47
C PHE A 153 9.92 -17.05 19.69
N VAL A 154 10.69 -17.38 18.65
CA VAL A 154 12.14 -17.19 18.61
C VAL A 154 12.44 -16.39 17.36
N MET A 155 13.26 -15.33 17.51
CA MET A 155 13.68 -14.51 16.39
C MET A 155 14.57 -15.32 15.46
N SER A 156 13.98 -15.86 14.38
CA SER A 156 14.77 -16.49 13.32
C SER A 156 15.63 -15.44 12.58
N GLU A 157 16.71 -15.89 11.97
CA GLU A 157 17.57 -15.06 11.10
C GLU A 157 16.76 -14.28 10.05
N ARG A 158 15.77 -14.95 9.43
CA ARG A 158 14.84 -14.33 8.48
C ARG A 158 14.09 -13.13 9.07
N VAL A 159 13.62 -13.25 10.32
CA VAL A 159 12.87 -12.17 10.99
C VAL A 159 13.83 -11.05 11.44
N GLY A 160 15.03 -11.41 11.89
CA GLY A 160 16.08 -10.42 12.16
C GLY A 160 16.42 -9.58 10.93
N MET A 161 16.54 -10.21 9.76
CA MET A 161 16.76 -9.52 8.48
C MET A 161 15.59 -8.61 8.09
N GLN A 162 14.34 -9.05 8.31
CA GLN A 162 13.15 -8.22 8.09
C GLN A 162 13.17 -6.93 8.91
N LEU A 163 13.44 -7.05 10.20
CA LEU A 163 13.54 -5.91 11.12
C LEU A 163 14.67 -4.98 10.70
N ALA A 164 15.81 -5.53 10.29
CA ALA A 164 16.92 -4.75 9.79
C ALA A 164 16.58 -3.98 8.52
N ILE A 165 15.93 -4.59 7.52
CA ILE A 165 15.50 -3.88 6.30
C ILE A 165 14.55 -2.72 6.65
N VAL A 166 13.58 -2.96 7.54
CA VAL A 166 12.65 -1.92 8.00
C VAL A 166 13.39 -0.80 8.74
N LYS A 167 14.35 -1.14 9.61
CA LYS A 167 15.20 -0.18 10.32
C LYS A 167 16.03 0.66 9.36
N TYR A 168 16.63 0.00 8.36
CA TYR A 168 17.39 0.68 7.31
C TYR A 168 16.53 1.67 6.56
N TYR A 169 15.32 1.30 6.13
CA TYR A 169 14.42 2.23 5.44
C TYR A 169 14.04 3.45 6.29
N ALA A 170 13.86 3.27 7.60
CA ALA A 170 13.59 4.36 8.51
C ALA A 170 14.79 5.31 8.66
N LEU A 171 15.98 4.77 8.95
CA LEU A 171 17.19 5.57 9.18
C LEU A 171 17.69 6.27 7.90
N SER A 172 17.67 5.55 6.78
CA SER A 172 18.12 6.08 5.49
C SER A 172 17.08 6.93 4.75
N LYS A 173 15.85 7.03 5.29
CA LYS A 173 14.71 7.72 4.66
C LYS A 173 14.39 7.22 3.25
N SER A 174 14.60 5.92 3.00
CA SER A 174 14.60 5.34 1.65
C SER A 174 13.38 4.48 1.31
N LYS A 175 12.39 4.37 2.21
CA LYS A 175 11.21 3.52 2.01
C LYS A 175 10.55 3.74 0.64
N ASN A 176 10.22 5.00 0.32
CA ASN A 176 9.56 5.34 -0.95
C ASN A 176 10.52 5.26 -2.13
N PHE A 177 11.81 5.56 -1.94
CA PHE A 177 12.86 5.38 -2.94
C PHE A 177 12.94 3.92 -3.43
N HIS A 178 12.98 2.96 -2.50
CA HIS A 178 12.99 1.54 -2.85
C HIS A 178 11.62 1.04 -3.32
N ALA A 179 10.51 1.52 -2.74
CA ALA A 179 9.17 1.12 -3.17
C ALA A 179 8.83 1.52 -4.62
N LEU A 180 9.47 2.59 -5.11
CA LEU A 180 9.36 3.06 -6.50
C LEU A 180 10.53 2.62 -7.39
N ARG A 181 11.54 1.94 -6.81
CA ARG A 181 12.79 1.53 -7.46
C ARG A 181 13.52 2.66 -8.17
N LEU A 182 13.67 3.75 -7.45
CA LEU A 182 14.36 4.91 -7.99
C LEU A 182 15.88 4.67 -8.12
N ASN A 183 16.42 3.61 -7.51
CA ASN A 183 17.80 3.14 -7.69
C ASN A 183 18.11 2.57 -9.09
N GLU A 184 17.09 2.23 -9.87
CA GLU A 184 17.28 1.69 -11.24
C GLU A 184 17.53 2.80 -12.27
N TYR A 185 17.40 4.05 -11.86
CA TYR A 185 17.63 5.21 -12.71
C TYR A 185 19.01 5.78 -12.39
N SER A 186 19.87 5.87 -13.41
CA SER A 186 21.28 6.24 -13.25
C SER A 186 21.51 7.63 -12.68
N ASP A 187 20.54 8.54 -12.86
CA ASP A 187 20.61 9.92 -12.37
C ASP A 187 19.38 10.27 -11.51
N GLY A 188 19.66 10.81 -10.33
CA GLY A 188 18.64 11.14 -9.35
C GLY A 188 17.65 12.24 -9.76
N ASN A 189 17.91 12.95 -10.86
CA ASN A 189 17.02 13.98 -11.43
C ASN A 189 16.59 13.65 -12.87
N SER A 190 16.70 12.39 -13.29
CA SER A 190 16.27 12.00 -14.63
C SER A 190 14.76 12.20 -14.80
N LYS A 191 14.34 12.60 -16.01
CA LYS A 191 12.92 12.68 -16.39
C LYS A 191 12.21 11.34 -16.18
N GLU A 192 12.93 10.24 -16.33
CA GLU A 192 12.43 8.88 -16.13
C GLU A 192 12.12 8.59 -14.65
N ARG A 193 13.00 9.02 -13.72
CA ARG A 193 12.73 8.93 -12.28
C ARG A 193 11.49 9.73 -11.90
N GLN A 194 11.34 10.95 -12.41
CA GLN A 194 10.13 11.75 -12.16
C GLN A 194 8.89 11.09 -12.77
N ALA A 195 8.96 10.58 -14.00
CA ALA A 195 7.85 9.89 -14.64
C ALA A 195 7.40 8.66 -13.82
N ARG A 196 8.34 7.95 -13.16
CA ARG A 196 8.04 6.86 -12.23
C ARG A 196 7.31 7.35 -10.98
N VAL A 197 7.74 8.46 -10.39
CA VAL A 197 7.05 9.07 -9.25
C VAL A 197 5.62 9.46 -9.64
N ASP A 198 5.46 10.10 -10.81
CA ASP A 198 4.15 10.52 -11.33
C ASP A 198 3.25 9.32 -11.63
N GLU A 199 3.81 8.20 -12.12
CA GLU A 199 3.08 6.96 -12.39
C GLU A 199 2.32 6.44 -11.17
N PHE A 200 2.92 6.57 -9.99
CA PHE A 200 2.39 6.08 -8.72
C PHE A 200 1.85 7.18 -7.80
N SER A 201 1.74 8.40 -8.31
CA SER A 201 1.08 9.53 -7.64
C SER A 201 -0.32 9.69 -8.20
N LEU A 202 -1.33 9.36 -7.39
CA LEU A 202 -2.73 9.46 -7.78
C LEU A 202 -3.07 10.85 -8.33
N VAL A 203 -2.58 11.91 -7.69
CA VAL A 203 -2.86 13.29 -8.11
C VAL A 203 -2.39 13.57 -9.56
N HIS A 204 -1.26 12.99 -9.98
CA HIS A 204 -0.77 13.10 -11.35
C HIS A 204 -1.52 12.16 -12.30
N GLN A 205 -1.96 10.99 -11.83
CA GLN A 205 -2.77 10.07 -12.64
C GLN A 205 -4.18 10.62 -12.90
N LEU A 206 -4.76 11.36 -11.94
CA LEU A 206 -6.08 11.97 -12.08
C LEU A 206 -6.16 12.94 -13.26
N GLU A 207 -5.09 13.66 -13.56
CA GLU A 207 -5.02 14.55 -14.73
C GLU A 207 -5.21 13.81 -16.07
N ARG A 208 -4.84 12.52 -16.11
CA ARG A 208 -4.83 11.69 -17.33
C ARG A 208 -6.13 10.91 -17.55
N VAL A 209 -6.98 10.82 -16.53
CA VAL A 209 -8.26 10.10 -16.61
C VAL A 209 -9.43 11.08 -16.71
N LYS A 210 -10.47 10.65 -17.45
CA LYS A 210 -11.68 11.45 -17.67
C LYS A 210 -12.65 11.37 -16.49
N THR A 211 -12.76 10.21 -15.87
CA THR A 211 -13.69 9.93 -14.77
C THR A 211 -12.96 9.16 -13.68
N TYR A 212 -13.48 9.24 -12.46
CA TYR A 212 -12.99 8.51 -11.31
C TYR A 212 -14.18 8.12 -10.42
N PRO A 213 -14.14 6.99 -9.68
CA PRO A 213 -15.27 6.59 -8.85
C PRO A 213 -15.52 7.55 -7.68
N PRO A 214 -16.77 7.62 -7.17
CA PRO A 214 -17.07 8.18 -5.87
C PRO A 214 -16.06 7.74 -4.81
N THR A 215 -15.64 8.68 -3.96
CA THR A 215 -14.50 8.45 -3.04
C THR A 215 -14.83 8.89 -1.63
N VAL A 216 -14.53 8.03 -0.66
CA VAL A 216 -14.44 8.38 0.75
C VAL A 216 -13.00 8.76 1.07
N ILE A 217 -12.81 9.88 1.76
CA ILE A 217 -11.52 10.29 2.32
C ILE A 217 -11.69 10.36 3.84
N LEU A 218 -10.88 9.63 4.59
CA LEU A 218 -10.86 9.65 6.05
C LEU A 218 -9.46 10.07 6.52
N GLN A 219 -9.32 11.15 7.28
CA GLN A 219 -8.00 11.66 7.65
C GLN A 219 -7.98 12.31 9.03
N GLY A 220 -7.02 11.91 9.87
CA GLY A 220 -6.68 12.63 11.09
C GLY A 220 -5.81 13.85 10.76
N MET A 221 -6.13 15.02 11.28
CA MET A 221 -5.42 16.28 10.99
C MET A 221 -4.14 16.48 11.80
N GLY A 222 -3.93 15.65 12.83
CA GLY A 222 -2.67 15.54 13.58
C GLY A 222 -1.74 14.44 13.06
N ASP A 223 -2.01 13.87 11.88
CA ASP A 223 -1.20 12.83 11.27
C ASP A 223 0.21 13.34 10.94
N THR A 224 1.21 12.62 11.44
CA THR A 224 2.64 12.90 11.24
C THR A 224 3.34 11.89 10.33
N VAL A 225 2.62 10.86 9.88
CA VAL A 225 3.10 9.80 8.99
C VAL A 225 2.77 10.14 7.55
N VAL A 226 1.52 10.58 7.30
CA VAL A 226 1.04 11.05 6.01
C VAL A 226 0.53 12.48 6.20
N ASP A 227 1.10 13.43 5.47
CA ASP A 227 0.72 14.85 5.59
C ASP A 227 -0.76 15.02 5.18
N PRO A 228 -1.66 15.50 6.06
CA PRO A 228 -3.07 15.70 5.75
C PRO A 228 -3.34 16.58 4.52
N LYS A 229 -2.36 17.42 4.12
CA LYS A 229 -2.44 18.21 2.88
C LYS A 229 -2.56 17.33 1.63
N MET A 230 -2.08 16.09 1.66
CA MET A 230 -2.27 15.14 0.55
C MET A 230 -3.76 14.82 0.35
N SER A 231 -4.48 14.53 1.44
CA SER A 231 -5.92 14.22 1.42
C SER A 231 -6.75 15.45 1.03
N ILE A 232 -6.40 16.64 1.54
CA ILE A 232 -7.04 17.90 1.15
C ILE A 232 -6.84 18.19 -0.35
N ALA A 233 -5.62 17.99 -0.87
CA ALA A 233 -5.33 18.20 -2.28
C ALA A 233 -6.08 17.20 -3.18
N LEU A 234 -6.15 15.93 -2.75
CA LEU A 234 -6.92 14.92 -3.45
C LEU A 234 -8.41 15.27 -3.50
N GLU A 235 -9.00 15.64 -2.36
CA GLU A 235 -10.41 16.07 -2.29
C GLU A 235 -10.69 17.20 -3.29
N ALA A 236 -9.87 18.25 -3.28
CA ALA A 236 -10.02 19.38 -4.17
C ALA A 236 -9.98 18.95 -5.65
N GLN A 237 -9.02 18.11 -6.02
CA GLN A 237 -8.87 17.64 -7.40
C GLN A 237 -10.02 16.72 -7.85
N LEU A 238 -10.52 15.85 -6.96
CA LEU A 238 -11.68 15.00 -7.25
C LEU A 238 -12.94 15.84 -7.43
N ARG A 239 -13.18 16.81 -6.52
CA ARG A 239 -14.33 17.72 -6.61
C ARG A 239 -14.29 18.60 -7.86
N ASP A 240 -13.12 19.12 -8.25
CA ASP A 240 -12.94 19.87 -9.51
C ASP A 240 -13.32 19.04 -10.75
N LYS A 241 -13.08 17.73 -10.69
CA LYS A 241 -13.50 16.76 -11.72
C LYS A 241 -14.97 16.35 -11.64
N GLY A 242 -15.74 16.90 -10.71
CA GLY A 242 -17.14 16.52 -10.47
C GLY A 242 -17.32 15.12 -9.89
N VAL A 243 -16.28 14.55 -9.28
CA VAL A 243 -16.36 13.26 -8.59
C VAL A 243 -17.06 13.47 -7.25
N PRO A 244 -18.10 12.66 -6.91
CA PRO A 244 -18.67 12.68 -5.57
C PRO A 244 -17.62 12.30 -4.52
N VAL A 245 -17.52 13.11 -3.45
CA VAL A 245 -16.56 12.86 -2.36
C VAL A 245 -17.23 13.04 -1.00
N LEU A 246 -17.13 12.02 -0.16
CA LEU A 246 -17.35 12.10 1.28
C LEU A 246 -15.98 12.28 1.96
N ALA A 247 -15.69 13.48 2.46
CA ALA A 247 -14.46 13.75 3.18
C ALA A 247 -14.73 13.93 4.68
N LEU A 248 -14.06 13.12 5.48
CA LEU A 248 -14.20 13.04 6.93
C LEU A 248 -12.85 13.32 7.57
N TYR A 249 -12.72 14.52 8.12
CA TYR A 249 -11.51 14.96 8.83
C TYR A 249 -11.75 14.94 10.34
N GLU A 250 -10.76 14.47 11.11
CA GLU A 250 -10.77 14.59 12.57
C GLU A 250 -9.66 15.52 13.05
N GLU A 251 -10.03 16.59 13.76
CA GLU A 251 -9.10 17.61 14.22
C GLU A 251 -8.13 17.03 15.27
N GLY A 252 -6.83 17.27 15.08
CA GLY A 252 -5.79 16.81 16.01
C GLY A 252 -5.56 15.30 16.08
N ALA A 253 -6.37 14.47 15.41
CA ALA A 253 -6.24 13.02 15.47
C ALA A 253 -5.01 12.50 14.68
N PRO A 254 -4.33 11.45 15.17
CA PRO A 254 -3.12 10.92 14.56
C PRO A 254 -3.39 10.03 13.33
N HIS A 255 -2.32 9.50 12.73
CA HIS A 255 -2.41 8.41 11.76
C HIS A 255 -3.10 7.18 12.37
N GLY A 256 -4.00 6.53 11.63
CA GLY A 256 -4.71 5.35 12.13
C GLY A 256 -5.63 5.62 13.31
N PHE A 257 -6.18 6.84 13.43
CA PHE A 257 -7.06 7.21 14.55
C PHE A 257 -8.35 6.38 14.62
N ASP A 258 -8.72 5.75 13.52
CA ASP A 258 -9.92 4.96 13.38
C ASP A 258 -9.86 3.60 14.08
N PHE A 259 -8.68 3.14 14.51
CA PHE A 259 -8.53 1.91 15.29
C PHE A 259 -9.27 1.93 16.63
N VAL A 260 -9.69 3.10 17.11
CA VAL A 260 -10.50 3.22 18.34
C VAL A 260 -11.96 2.83 18.13
N PHE A 261 -12.46 2.77 16.89
CA PHE A 261 -13.85 2.51 16.57
C PHE A 261 -14.17 1.00 16.54
N GLU A 262 -13.91 0.31 17.65
CA GLU A 262 -14.08 -1.14 17.76
C GLU A 262 -15.55 -1.58 17.89
N SER A 263 -16.46 -0.65 18.20
CA SER A 263 -17.89 -0.94 18.29
C SER A 263 -18.76 0.31 18.09
N PRO A 264 -20.05 0.16 17.71
CA PRO A 264 -21.00 1.28 17.60
C PRO A 264 -21.22 2.10 18.87
N ALA A 265 -20.77 1.62 20.03
CA ALA A 265 -20.87 2.36 21.29
C ALA A 265 -19.79 3.43 21.47
N VAL A 266 -18.73 3.42 20.63
CA VAL A 266 -17.65 4.40 20.68
C VAL A 266 -18.18 5.76 20.22
N GLN A 267 -17.82 6.82 20.95
CA GLN A 267 -18.20 8.18 20.57
C GLN A 267 -17.74 8.46 19.13
N ASP A 268 -18.58 9.15 18.34
CA ASP A 268 -18.31 9.50 16.95
C ASP A 268 -18.18 8.31 15.98
N TYR A 269 -18.50 7.08 16.40
CA TYR A 269 -18.60 5.92 15.51
C TYR A 269 -19.51 6.21 14.31
N ASP A 270 -20.67 6.82 14.56
CA ASP A 270 -21.62 7.15 13.49
C ASP A 270 -21.08 8.19 12.50
N LYS A 271 -20.29 9.14 13.00
CA LYS A 271 -19.66 10.20 12.20
C LYS A 271 -18.67 9.61 11.20
N TYR A 272 -17.93 8.58 11.59
CA TYR A 272 -16.84 8.02 10.79
C TYR A 272 -17.18 6.72 10.10
N ILE A 273 -17.58 5.71 10.87
CA ILE A 273 -17.79 4.36 10.37
C ILE A 273 -19.15 4.24 9.70
N THR A 274 -20.24 4.59 10.41
CA THR A 274 -21.60 4.50 9.83
C THR A 274 -21.74 5.39 8.60
N ALA A 275 -21.22 6.62 8.63
CA ALA A 275 -21.22 7.52 7.46
C ALA A 275 -20.48 6.92 6.26
N THR A 276 -19.30 6.31 6.48
CA THR A 276 -18.52 5.64 5.43
C THR A 276 -19.28 4.46 4.83
N LEU A 277 -19.86 3.59 5.68
CA LEU A 277 -20.62 2.43 5.23
C LEU A 277 -21.87 2.84 4.45
N ASN A 278 -22.62 3.82 4.94
CA ASN A 278 -23.80 4.35 4.23
C ASN A 278 -23.41 4.90 2.85
N TYR A 279 -22.29 5.61 2.74
CA TYR A 279 -21.81 6.11 1.46
C TYR A 279 -21.42 4.99 0.51
N VAL A 280 -20.81 3.91 1.01
CA VAL A 280 -20.53 2.71 0.20
C VAL A 280 -21.83 2.09 -0.32
N ASP A 281 -22.84 1.94 0.55
CA ASP A 281 -24.14 1.36 0.19
C ASP A 281 -24.91 2.18 -0.87
N GLU A 282 -24.66 3.49 -0.98
CA GLU A 282 -25.26 4.32 -2.05
C GLU A 282 -24.77 3.94 -3.45
N TYR A 283 -23.55 3.39 -3.57
CA TYR A 283 -22.91 3.11 -4.86
C TYR A 283 -22.73 1.64 -5.18
N ILE A 284 -22.74 0.78 -4.16
CA ILE A 284 -22.70 -0.66 -4.36
C ILE A 284 -24.04 -1.05 -4.90
#